data_AF-A0A0D2GEK4-F1
#
_entry.id   AF-A0A0D2GEK4-F1
#
_cell.length_a   1.000
_cell.length_b   1.000
_cell.length_c   1.000
_cell.angle_alpha   90.00
_cell.angle_beta   90.00
_cell.angle_gamma   90.00
#
_symmetry.space_group_name_H-M   'P 1'
#
loop_
_entity.id
_entity.type
_entity.pdbx_description
1 polymer ?
#
loop_
_entity_poly.entity_id
_entity_poly.type
_entity_poly.pdbx_seq_one_letter_code
_entity_poly.pdbx_strand_id
1 'polypeptide(L)'
;MAPELSGAPVVTDFGQMRPMLTLSTDWWMPDLDRAPEILLKLPWWFPVDVWSVGVMMLELLEGRNLFDPIDRANNHYVLPLALAQYIAYLGPPPLAIVEQVTGHPNHQSPTHHSKTLSPLSLRAKKRKRS
;
A
#
# COMPACT_ATOMS: atom_id res chain seq x y z
N MET A 1 2.19 -35.64 3.21
CA MET A 1 3.47 -35.00 2.85
C MET A 1 3.11 -33.72 2.10
N ALA A 2 3.13 -32.56 2.77
CA ALA A 2 2.97 -31.29 2.06
C ALA A 2 4.24 -31.05 1.22
N PRO A 3 4.15 -30.46 0.02
CA PRO A 3 5.34 -30.11 -0.73
C PRO A 3 6.17 -29.11 0.08
N GLU A 4 7.43 -29.45 0.37
CA GLU A 4 8.39 -28.46 0.85
C GLU A 4 8.63 -27.46 -0.27
N LEU A 5 8.08 -26.26 -0.12
CA LEU A 5 8.28 -25.16 -1.06
C LEU A 5 9.69 -24.57 -0.84
N SER A 6 10.72 -25.30 -1.28
CA SER A 6 12.13 -24.89 -1.18
C SER A 6 12.61 -24.08 -2.41
N GLY A 7 11.74 -23.24 -2.97
CA GLY A 7 12.08 -22.39 -4.11
C GLY A 7 12.63 -21.04 -3.66
N ALA A 8 13.64 -20.52 -4.37
CA ALA A 8 14.02 -19.11 -4.22
C ALA A 8 12.87 -18.22 -4.72
N PRO A 9 12.39 -17.23 -3.94
CA PRO A 9 11.35 -16.32 -4.39
C PRO A 9 11.89 -15.47 -5.56
N VAL A 10 11.06 -15.30 -6.59
CA VAL A 10 11.37 -14.48 -7.77
C VAL A 10 10.29 -13.40 -7.89
N VAL A 11 10.70 -12.15 -8.05
CA VAL A 11 9.77 -11.04 -8.33
C VAL A 11 9.20 -11.23 -9.74
N THR A 12 7.88 -11.15 -9.85
CA THR A 12 7.15 -11.32 -11.10
C THR A 12 6.19 -10.15 -11.30
N ASP A 13 5.49 -10.11 -12.43
CA ASP A 13 4.49 -9.08 -12.76
C ASP A 13 5.02 -7.64 -12.80
N PHE A 14 5.89 -7.37 -13.78
CA PHE A 14 6.39 -6.02 -14.06
C PHE A 14 5.39 -5.15 -14.84
N GLY A 15 4.13 -5.57 -14.99
CA GLY A 15 3.13 -4.86 -15.80
C GLY A 15 2.78 -3.46 -15.29
N GLN A 16 3.13 -3.17 -14.05
CA GLN A 16 2.94 -1.86 -13.42
C GLN A 16 4.26 -1.07 -13.26
N MET A 17 5.43 -1.69 -13.49
CA MET A 17 6.74 -1.07 -13.24
C MET A 17 6.88 0.31 -13.88
N ARG A 18 7.51 1.25 -13.14
CA ARG A 18 7.82 2.59 -13.62
C ARG A 18 9.32 2.76 -13.89
N PRO A 19 9.73 3.48 -14.95
CA PRO A 19 11.11 3.86 -15.14
C PRO A 19 11.60 4.73 -13.98
N MET A 20 12.83 4.49 -13.53
CA MET A 20 13.48 5.21 -12.42
C MET A 20 13.84 6.67 -12.74
N LEU A 21 13.47 7.19 -13.91
CA LEU A 21 14.10 8.40 -14.46
C LEU A 21 13.65 9.71 -13.80
N THR A 22 12.48 9.72 -13.15
CA THR A 22 11.87 10.93 -12.62
C THR A 22 11.19 10.65 -11.29
N LEU A 23 11.23 11.63 -10.37
CA LEU A 23 10.31 11.65 -9.23
C LEU A 23 8.88 11.57 -9.74
N SER A 24 8.07 10.75 -9.08
CA SER A 24 6.66 10.62 -9.41
C SER A 24 5.78 11.20 -8.33
N THR A 25 4.57 11.62 -8.72
CA THR A 25 3.53 12.15 -7.84
C THR A 25 2.17 11.51 -8.12
N ASP A 26 2.13 10.46 -8.96
CA ASP A 26 0.90 9.73 -9.26
C ASP A 26 0.51 8.78 -8.13
N TRP A 27 -0.76 8.36 -8.15
CA TRP A 27 -1.28 7.39 -7.19
C TRP A 27 -0.81 5.99 -7.57
N TRP A 28 -0.02 5.39 -6.69
CA TRP A 28 0.66 4.11 -6.92
C TRP A 28 0.43 3.15 -5.73
N MET A 29 0.74 1.87 -5.96
CA MET A 29 0.61 0.74 -5.02
C MET A 29 -0.83 0.30 -4.68
N PRO A 30 -1.02 -1.00 -4.39
CA PRO A 30 -2.22 -1.49 -3.72
C PRO A 30 -2.48 -0.77 -2.39
N ASP A 31 -3.73 -0.77 -1.93
CA ASP A 31 -4.13 -0.05 -0.73
C ASP A 31 -3.42 -0.51 0.56
N LEU A 32 -3.09 -1.81 0.66
CA LEU A 32 -2.48 -2.40 1.86
C LEU A 32 -0.98 -2.13 1.98
N ASP A 33 -0.30 -2.00 0.84
CA ASP A 33 1.17 -1.88 0.77
C ASP A 33 1.64 -0.44 0.56
N ARG A 34 0.72 0.53 0.52
CA ARG A 34 1.03 1.90 0.07
C ARG A 34 2.06 2.58 0.97
N ALA A 35 3.13 3.09 0.40
CA ALA A 35 4.11 3.86 1.14
C ALA A 35 3.51 5.17 1.70
N PRO A 36 3.97 5.66 2.87
CA PRO A 36 3.44 6.87 3.50
C PRO A 36 3.59 8.11 2.62
N GLU A 37 4.65 8.24 1.82
CA GLU A 37 4.85 9.35 0.90
C GLU A 37 3.79 9.37 -0.21
N ILE A 38 3.40 8.21 -0.76
CA ILE A 38 2.32 8.13 -1.74
C ILE A 38 0.98 8.45 -1.08
N LEU A 39 0.77 7.93 0.13
CA LEU A 39 -0.43 8.17 0.93
C LEU A 39 -0.62 9.67 1.22
N LEU A 40 0.47 10.37 1.52
CA LEU A 40 0.52 11.81 1.82
C LEU A 40 0.65 12.69 0.56
N LYS A 41 0.62 12.09 -0.65
CA LYS A 41 0.79 12.77 -1.95
C LYS A 41 2.10 13.56 -2.06
N LEU A 42 3.15 13.09 -1.40
CA LEU A 42 4.51 13.60 -1.55
C LEU A 42 5.18 12.97 -2.78
N PRO A 43 6.16 13.65 -3.39
CA PRO A 43 6.98 13.05 -4.43
C PRO A 43 7.65 11.77 -3.94
N TRP A 44 7.62 10.73 -4.76
CA TRP A 44 8.13 9.41 -4.42
C TRP A 44 9.05 8.85 -5.49
N TRP A 45 9.85 7.85 -5.09
CA TRP A 45 10.81 7.17 -5.97
C TRP A 45 11.02 5.71 -5.50
N PHE A 46 12.18 5.10 -5.78
CA PHE A 46 12.46 3.70 -5.45
C PHE A 46 12.25 3.26 -3.99
N PRO A 47 12.34 4.13 -2.95
CA PRO A 47 12.14 3.68 -1.57
C PRO A 47 10.74 3.09 -1.31
N VAL A 48 9.75 3.38 -2.14
CA VAL A 48 8.40 2.78 -2.05
C VAL A 48 8.43 1.26 -2.23
N ASP A 49 9.37 0.75 -3.02
CA ASP A 49 9.55 -0.70 -3.21
C ASP A 49 10.11 -1.33 -1.93
N VAL A 50 11.04 -0.65 -1.26
CA VAL A 50 11.62 -1.11 0.02
C VAL A 50 10.54 -1.17 1.11
N TRP A 51 9.65 -0.17 1.15
CA TRP A 51 8.49 -0.19 2.04
C TRP A 51 7.62 -1.43 1.79
N SER A 52 7.26 -1.72 0.53
CA SER A 52 6.42 -2.87 0.19
C SER A 52 7.05 -4.21 0.62
N VAL A 53 8.37 -4.36 0.46
CA VAL A 53 9.09 -5.56 0.90
C VAL A 53 9.07 -5.68 2.43
N GLY A 54 9.22 -4.57 3.15
CA GLY A 54 9.10 -4.53 4.61
C GLY A 54 7.72 -4.95 5.11
N VAL A 55 6.65 -4.40 4.52
CA VAL A 55 5.26 -4.80 4.83
C VAL A 55 5.07 -6.29 4.57
N MET A 56 5.43 -6.76 3.36
CA MET A 56 5.32 -8.18 2.99
C MET A 56 6.06 -9.10 3.97
N MET A 57 7.29 -8.74 4.37
CA MET A 57 8.07 -9.54 5.32
C MET A 57 7.37 -9.65 6.68
N LEU A 58 6.83 -8.55 7.21
CA LEU A 58 6.10 -8.53 8.47
C LEU A 58 4.80 -9.33 8.39
N GLU A 59 4.06 -9.23 7.29
CA GLU A 59 2.84 -10.01 7.07
C GLU A 59 3.11 -11.52 7.00
N LEU A 60 4.22 -11.92 6.38
CA LEU A 60 4.67 -13.32 6.36
C LEU A 60 5.03 -13.83 7.75
N LEU A 61 5.64 -12.99 8.59
CA LEU A 61 6.00 -13.33 9.97
C LEU A 61 4.77 -13.39 10.89
N GLU A 62 3.83 -12.47 10.74
CA GLU A 62 2.64 -12.37 11.61
C GLU A 62 1.48 -13.27 11.15
N GLY A 63 1.47 -13.70 9.88
CA GLY A 63 0.39 -14.51 9.30
C GLY A 63 -0.93 -13.75 9.09
N ARG A 64 -0.88 -12.41 9.09
CA ARG A 64 -2.02 -11.50 8.87
C ARG A 64 -1.56 -10.25 8.14
N ASN A 65 -2.52 -9.48 7.60
CA ASN A 65 -2.22 -8.16 7.07
C ASN A 65 -1.68 -7.25 8.18
N LEU A 66 -0.68 -6.45 7.85
CA LEU A 66 -0.06 -5.51 8.79
C LEU A 66 -1.01 -4.34 9.07
N PHE A 67 -1.63 -3.84 7.99
CA PHE A 67 -2.59 -2.75 7.99
C PHE A 67 -3.93 -3.23 7.40
N ASP A 68 -5.05 -2.72 7.92
CA ASP A 68 -6.42 -2.96 7.41
C ASP A 68 -7.18 -1.62 7.38
N PRO A 69 -6.84 -0.71 6.45
CA PRO A 69 -7.45 0.61 6.37
C PRO A 69 -8.78 0.60 5.59
N ILE A 70 -9.51 -0.51 5.62
CA ILE A 70 -10.78 -0.68 4.91
C ILE A 70 -11.94 -0.55 5.90
N ASP A 71 -12.84 0.39 5.65
CA ASP A 71 -14.14 0.39 6.33
C ASP A 71 -14.97 -0.78 5.78
N ARG A 72 -15.24 -1.77 6.65
CA ARG A 72 -16.01 -2.96 6.29
C ARG A 72 -17.47 -2.66 5.96
N ALA A 73 -18.04 -1.56 6.45
CA ALA A 73 -19.42 -1.19 6.15
C ALA A 73 -19.58 -0.75 4.68
N ASN A 74 -18.59 0.01 4.18
CA ASN A 74 -18.63 0.58 2.82
C ASN A 74 -17.65 -0.09 1.83
N ASN A 75 -16.81 -1.01 2.31
CA ASN A 75 -15.73 -1.66 1.56
C ASN A 75 -14.81 -0.67 0.82
N HIS A 76 -14.46 0.42 1.50
CA HIS A 76 -13.65 1.50 0.95
C HIS A 76 -12.44 1.80 1.83
N TYR A 77 -11.38 2.27 1.19
CA TYR A 77 -10.18 2.75 1.85
C TYR A 77 -10.44 4.04 2.63
N VAL A 78 -10.02 4.08 3.89
CA VAL A 78 -10.19 5.23 4.78
C VAL A 78 -8.82 5.79 5.14
N LEU A 79 -8.43 6.92 4.53
CA LEU A 79 -7.13 7.55 4.78
C LEU A 79 -6.84 7.81 6.27
N PRO A 80 -7.76 8.41 7.06
CA PRO A 80 -7.50 8.62 8.48
C PRO A 80 -7.22 7.33 9.26
N LEU A 81 -7.85 6.22 8.87
CA LEU A 81 -7.63 4.91 9.49
C LEU A 81 -6.24 4.37 9.13
N ALA A 82 -5.82 4.50 7.88
CA ALA A 82 -4.47 4.14 7.45
C ALA A 82 -3.40 4.92 8.23
N LEU A 83 -3.54 6.24 8.31
CA LEU A 83 -2.62 7.10 9.06
C LEU A 83 -2.57 6.72 10.54
N ALA A 84 -3.73 6.45 11.16
CA ALA A 84 -3.79 6.00 12.55
C ALA A 84 -3.06 4.66 12.76
N GLN A 85 -3.20 3.71 11.84
CA GLN A 85 -2.48 2.43 11.91
C GLN A 85 -0.97 2.61 11.72
N TYR A 86 -0.54 3.51 10.84
CA TYR A 86 0.89 3.77 10.61
C TYR A 86 1.51 4.43 11.84
N ILE A 87 0.82 5.42 12.43
CA ILE A 87 1.26 6.08 13.66
C ILE A 87 1.29 5.10 14.83
N ALA A 88 0.31 4.20 14.94
CA ALA A 88 0.29 3.19 15.98
C ALA A 88 1.47 2.20 15.86
N TYR A 89 1.91 1.89 14.65
CA TYR A 89 2.99 0.92 14.40
C TYR A 89 4.39 1.55 14.44
N LEU A 90 4.56 2.74 13.85
CA LEU A 90 5.85 3.41 13.65
C LEU A 90 6.12 4.57 14.61
N GLY A 91 5.10 5.02 15.34
CA GLY A 91 5.13 6.28 16.08
C GLY A 91 4.74 7.49 15.23
N PRO A 92 4.74 8.70 15.81
CA PRO A 92 4.41 9.93 15.09
C PRO A 92 5.41 10.19 13.95
N PRO A 93 4.96 10.77 12.83
CA PRO A 93 5.86 11.09 11.72
C PRO A 93 6.90 12.13 12.16
N PRO A 94 8.16 12.04 11.66
CA PRO A 94 9.14 13.09 11.85
C PRO A 94 8.63 14.47 11.40
N LEU A 95 9.03 15.54 12.10
CA LEU A 95 8.58 16.90 11.82
C LEU A 95 8.84 17.33 10.37
N ALA A 96 9.96 16.91 9.79
CA ALA A 96 10.31 17.20 8.39
C ALA A 96 9.23 16.70 7.40
N ILE A 97 8.60 15.54 7.67
CA ILE A 97 7.50 15.03 6.83
C ILE A 97 6.27 15.91 7.00
N VAL A 98 5.96 16.34 8.22
CA VAL A 98 4.81 17.22 8.50
C VAL A 98 4.98 18.58 7.81
N GLU A 99 6.19 19.14 7.82
CA GLU A 99 6.52 20.38 7.14
C GLU A 99 6.39 20.25 5.61
N GLN A 100 6.82 19.12 5.04
CA GLN A 100 6.64 18.86 3.60
C GLN A 100 5.17 18.79 3.21
N VAL A 101 4.34 18.11 4.01
CA VAL A 101 2.89 17.97 3.74
C VAL A 101 2.17 19.31 3.88
N THR A 102 2.52 20.11 4.91
CA THR A 102 1.89 21.41 5.16
C THR A 102 2.37 22.51 4.21
N GLY A 103 3.63 22.44 3.74
CA GLY A 103 4.20 23.35 2.74
C GLY A 103 3.78 23.04 1.30
N HIS A 104 3.19 21.87 1.02
CA HIS A 104 2.79 21.51 -0.34
C HIS A 104 1.52 22.27 -0.75
N PRO A 105 1.53 23.07 -1.84
CA PRO A 105 0.47 24.03 -2.18
C PRO A 105 -0.86 23.42 -2.64
N ASN A 106 -1.08 22.11 -2.44
CA ASN A 106 -2.21 21.37 -2.97
C ASN A 106 -2.77 20.33 -1.99
N HIS A 107 -2.82 20.67 -0.69
CA HIS A 107 -3.48 19.84 0.34
C HIS A 107 -5.01 19.81 0.17
N GLN A 108 -5.49 19.36 -1.00
CA GLN A 108 -6.86 18.92 -1.19
C GLN A 108 -6.99 17.58 -0.44
N SER A 109 -7.85 17.57 0.57
CA SER A 109 -8.35 16.38 1.26
C SER A 109 -8.60 15.26 0.24
N PRO A 110 -8.30 13.99 0.57
CA PRO A 110 -8.46 12.89 -0.38
C PRO A 110 -9.92 12.79 -0.81
N THR A 111 -10.24 13.33 -1.98
CA THR A 111 -11.53 13.09 -2.63
C THR A 111 -11.60 11.62 -3.00
N HIS A 112 -12.72 11.02 -2.61
CA HIS A 112 -13.07 9.61 -2.68
C HIS A 112 -12.86 9.02 -4.09
N HIS A 113 -11.65 8.53 -4.41
CA HIS A 113 -11.43 7.75 -5.63
C HIS A 113 -11.81 6.30 -5.37
N SER A 114 -13.13 6.04 -5.37
CA SER A 114 -13.68 4.70 -5.49
C SER A 114 -13.28 4.12 -6.86
N LYS A 115 -12.20 3.35 -6.91
CA LYS A 115 -12.07 2.34 -7.97
C LYS A 115 -12.98 1.18 -7.56
N THR A 116 -14.18 1.17 -8.11
CA THR A 116 -15.09 0.02 -8.11
C THR A 116 -14.30 -1.21 -8.57
N LEU A 117 -13.98 -2.11 -7.63
CA LEU A 117 -13.47 -3.43 -7.97
C LEU A 117 -14.54 -4.12 -8.83
N SER A 118 -14.26 -4.28 -10.12
CA SER A 118 -15.17 -4.94 -11.04
C SER A 118 -15.50 -6.37 -10.53
N PRO A 119 -16.74 -6.87 -10.73
CA PRO A 119 -17.17 -8.19 -10.23
C PRO A 119 -16.34 -9.38 -10.73
N LEU A 120 -15.48 -9.16 -11.74
CA LEU A 120 -14.64 -10.19 -12.35
C LEU A 120 -13.43 -10.56 -11.49
N SER A 121 -12.97 -9.68 -10.58
CA SER A 121 -11.85 -9.97 -9.66
C SER A 121 -12.23 -10.95 -8.54
N LEU A 122 -13.48 -10.89 -8.04
CA LEU A 122 -13.96 -11.78 -6.98
C LEU A 122 -14.15 -13.24 -7.43
N ARG A 123 -14.38 -13.48 -8.73
CA ARG A 123 -14.59 -14.84 -9.27
C ARG A 123 -13.31 -15.65 -9.40
N ALA A 124 -12.14 -15.00 -9.50
CA ALA A 124 -10.87 -15.70 -9.60
C ALA A 124 -10.40 -16.28 -8.24
N LYS A 125 -10.75 -15.64 -7.11
CA LYS A 125 -10.26 -16.05 -5.78
C LYS A 125 -11.08 -17.17 -5.12
N LYS A 126 -12.31 -17.43 -5.58
CA LYS A 126 -13.18 -18.51 -5.06
C LYS A 126 -13.04 -19.87 -5.74
N ARG A 127 -12.23 -19.99 -6.81
CA ARG A 127 -12.12 -21.23 -7.60
C ARG A 127 -10.89 -22.10 -7.29
N LYS A 128 -10.14 -21.79 -6.23
CA LYS A 128 -8.94 -22.54 -5.77
C LYS A 128 -9.07 -23.15 -4.35
N ARG A 129 -10.29 -23.28 -3.84
CA ARG A 129 -10.59 -24.00 -2.58
C ARG A 129 -11.71 -25.02 -2.84
N SER A 130 -11.36 -26.14 -3.43
CA SER A 130 -12.04 -27.43 -3.34
C SER A 130 -11.06 -28.54 -3.73
#